data_AF-A0A0Q4ZAT0-F1
#
_entry.id   AF-A0A0Q4ZAT0-F1
#
_cell.length_a   1.000
_cell.length_b   1.000
_cell.length_c   1.000
_cell.angle_alpha   90.00
_cell.angle_beta   90.00
_cell.angle_gamma   90.00
#
_symmetry.space_group_name_H-M   'P 1'
#
loop_
_entity.id
_entity.type
_entity.pdbx_description
1 polymer ?
#
loop_
_entity_poly.entity_id
_entity_poly.type
_entity_poly.pdbx_seq_one_letter_code
_entity_poly.pdbx_strand_id
1 'polypeptide(L)' 'MIEPIVPAVLSQRDKPGDFTGNCMRANVNRVVERLRSASEPSLLDRLEAGKLRIVGASDRFDSGTVDFCDES' A
#
# COMPACT_ATOMS: atom_id res chain seq x y z
N MET A 1 -13.76 -1.75 -12.32
CA MET A 1 -12.35 -1.83 -12.76
C MET A 1 -11.57 -2.52 -11.67
N ILE A 2 -10.92 -3.65 -12.00
CA ILE A 2 -10.06 -4.46 -11.11
C ILE A 2 -8.58 -4.38 -11.53
N GLU A 3 -8.32 -3.85 -12.72
CA GLU A 3 -7.04 -3.80 -13.43
C GLU A 3 -5.91 -3.22 -12.57
N PRO A 4 -6.10 -2.17 -11.74
CA PRO A 4 -5.05 -1.64 -10.88
C PRO A 4 -4.52 -2.63 -9.82
N ILE A 5 -5.32 -3.63 -9.44
CA ILE A 5 -5.00 -4.61 -8.39
C ILE A 5 -4.25 -5.82 -8.95
N VAL A 6 -4.41 -6.10 -10.26
CA VAL A 6 -3.81 -7.27 -10.93
C VAL A 6 -2.30 -7.41 -10.68
N PRO A 7 -1.47 -6.34 -10.76
CA PRO A 7 -0.04 -6.47 -10.47
C PRO A 7 0.26 -6.97 -9.06
N ALA A 8 -0.52 -6.53 -8.06
CA ALA A 8 -0.36 -6.98 -6.68
C ALA A 8 -0.64 -8.48 -6.56
N VAL A 9 -1.73 -8.95 -7.19
CA VAL A 9 -2.10 -10.38 -7.21
C VAL A 9 -1.04 -11.23 -7.89
N LEU A 10 -0.55 -10.81 -9.06
CA LEU A 10 0.49 -11.54 -9.79
C LEU A 10 1.79 -11.64 -8.99
N SER A 11 2.16 -10.59 -8.23
CA SER A 11 3.38 -10.57 -7.41
C SER A 11 3.38 -11.56 -6.23
N GLN A 12 2.22 -12.08 -5.84
CA GLN A 12 2.06 -12.95 -4.67
C GLN A 12 1.64 -14.40 -5.04
N ARG A 13 1.46 -14.70 -6.32
CA ARG A 13 0.89 -15.97 -6.81
C ARG A 13 1.59 -17.22 -6.27
N ASP A 14 2.91 -17.21 -6.23
CA ASP A 14 3.72 -18.37 -5.86
C ASP A 14 4.35 -18.23 -4.46
N LYS A 15 3.86 -17.27 -3.66
CA LYS A 15 4.37 -17.02 -2.31
C LYS A 15 3.57 -17.80 -1.26
N PRO A 16 4.23 -18.39 -0.25
CA PRO A 16 3.54 -19.11 0.81
C PRO A 16 2.76 -18.16 1.74
N GLY A 17 1.82 -18.73 2.50
CA GLY A 17 1.04 -18.03 3.52
C GLY A 17 -0.36 -17.61 3.05
N ASP A 18 -0.92 -16.60 3.73
CA ASP A 18 -2.24 -16.05 3.38
C ASP A 18 -2.16 -15.24 2.08
N PHE A 19 -2.62 -15.87 0.99
CA PHE A 19 -2.61 -15.27 -0.34
C PHE A 19 -3.36 -13.94 -0.41
N THR A 20 -4.56 -13.88 0.19
CA THR A 20 -5.39 -12.67 0.14
C THR A 20 -4.76 -11.54 0.94
N GLY A 21 -4.33 -11.81 2.17
CA GLY A 21 -3.63 -10.82 3.00
C GLY A 21 -2.33 -10.33 2.37
N ASN A 22 -1.58 -11.23 1.72
CA ASN A 22 -0.39 -10.87 0.96
C ASN A 22 -0.72 -9.94 -0.23
N CYS A 23 -1.78 -10.24 -0.98
CA CYS A 23 -2.23 -9.41 -2.10
C CYS A 23 -2.70 -8.03 -1.62
N MET A 24 -3.41 -7.96 -0.49
CA MET A 24 -3.84 -6.68 0.11
C MET A 24 -2.64 -5.82 0.50
N ARG A 25 -1.68 -6.38 1.25
CA ARG A 25 -0.44 -5.67 1.63
C ARG A 25 0.36 -5.20 0.40
N ALA A 26 0.51 -6.07 -0.60
CA ALA A 26 1.20 -5.72 -1.83
C ALA A 26 0.50 -4.58 -2.60
N ASN A 27 -0.84 -4.57 -2.60
CA ASN A 27 -1.62 -3.49 -3.21
C ASN A 27 -1.47 -2.17 -2.44
N VAL A 28 -1.57 -2.22 -1.10
CA VAL A 28 -1.36 -1.05 -0.23
C VAL A 28 0.01 -0.43 -0.47
N ASN A 29 1.08 -1.24 -0.47
CA ASN A 29 2.44 -0.76 -0.71
C ASN A 29 2.57 -0.11 -2.08
N ARG A 30 2.02 -0.71 -3.13
CA ARG A 30 2.05 -0.15 -4.49
C ARG A 30 1.35 1.21 -4.57
N VAL A 31 0.25 1.39 -3.86
CA VAL A 31 -0.45 2.68 -3.80
C VAL A 31 0.36 3.70 -3.03
N VAL A 32 0.92 3.33 -1.87
CA VAL A 32 1.78 4.20 -1.06
C VAL A 32 2.99 4.66 -1.86
N GLU A 33 3.70 3.75 -2.53
CA GLU A 33 4.82 4.05 -3.41
C GLU A 33 4.43 5.01 -4.53
N ARG A 34 3.30 4.76 -5.19
CA ARG A 34 2.79 5.66 -6.24
C ARG A 34 2.57 7.08 -5.69
N LEU A 35 1.90 7.21 -4.55
CA LEU A 35 1.60 8.52 -3.94
C LEU A 35 2.86 9.23 -3.42
N ARG A 36 3.89 8.47 -3.02
CA ARG A 36 5.21 8.99 -2.63
C ARG A 36 6.11 9.29 -3.84
N SER A 37 5.74 8.84 -5.05
CA SER A 37 6.56 8.96 -6.26
C SER A 37 6.20 10.18 -7.12
N ALA A 38 7.01 10.41 -8.16
CA ALA A 38 6.76 11.42 -9.20
C ALA A 38 5.42 11.27 -9.95
N SER A 39 4.68 10.17 -9.72
CA SER A 39 3.33 9.98 -10.26
C SER A 39 2.30 10.96 -9.66
N GLU A 40 2.57 11.56 -8.51
CA GLU A 40 1.67 12.54 -7.86
C GLU A 40 2.44 13.83 -7.48
N PRO A 41 2.78 14.68 -8.47
CA PRO A 41 3.68 15.82 -8.25
C PRO A 41 3.20 16.82 -7.19
N SER A 42 1.88 16.94 -7.00
CA SER A 42 1.28 17.84 -6.01
C SER A 42 1.58 17.45 -4.55
N LEU A 43 2.04 16.23 -4.30
CA LEU A 43 2.36 15.73 -2.96
C LEU A 43 3.86 15.87 -2.62
N LEU A 44 4.73 15.95 -3.63
CA LEU A 44 6.19 15.87 -3.46
C LEU A 44 6.74 16.97 -2.57
N ASP A 45 6.45 18.24 -2.85
CA ASP A 45 6.96 19.37 -2.07
C ASP A 45 6.60 19.25 -0.58
N ARG A 46 5.43 18.71 -0.27
CA ARG A 46 4.95 18.53 1.11
C ARG A 46 5.59 17.32 1.79
N LEU A 47 5.84 16.26 1.02
CA LEU A 47 6.57 15.07 1.49
C LEU A 47 8.03 15.44 1.82
N GLU A 48 8.71 16.11 0.89
CA GLU A 48 10.11 16.57 1.07
C GLU A 48 10.24 17.58 2.22
N ALA A 49 9.27 18.49 2.36
CA ALA A 49 9.24 19.43 3.48
C ALA A 49 8.85 18.79 4.82
N GLY A 50 8.57 17.49 4.89
CA GLY A 50 8.12 16.79 6.10
C GLY A 50 6.74 17.23 6.62
N LYS A 51 5.96 17.94 5.79
CA LYS A 51 4.62 18.47 6.12
C LYS A 51 3.49 17.50 5.78
N LEU A 52 3.81 16.38 5.15
CA LEU A 52 2.90 15.30 4.80
C LEU A 52 3.62 13.97 5.04
N ARG A 53 2.92 13.02 5.67
CA ARG A 53 3.35 11.62 5.76
C ARG A 53 2.27 10.75 5.18
N ILE A 54 2.66 9.85 4.29
CA ILE A 54 1.78 8.85 3.69
C ILE A 54 2.14 7.51 4.32
N VAL A 55 1.17 6.80 4.88
CA VAL A 55 1.35 5.48 5.49
C VAL A 55 0.37 4.49 4.87
N GLY A 56 0.80 3.24 4.72
CA GLY A 56 -0.08 2.15 4.33
C GLY A 56 -0.76 1.57 5.56
N ALA A 57 -2.02 1.16 5.43
CA ALA A 57 -2.72 0.46 6.50
C ALA A 57 -3.72 -0.53 5.92
N SER A 58 -3.92 -1.66 6.60
CA SER A 58 -5.01 -2.59 6.35
C SER A 58 -5.82 -2.79 7.63
N ASP A 59 -7.13 -2.62 7.53
CA ASP A 59 -8.04 -2.89 8.64
C ASP A 59 -8.36 -4.38 8.73
N ARG A 60 -8.42 -4.88 9.96
CA ARG A 60 -8.94 -6.19 10.27
C ARG A 60 -10.34 -6.03 10.87
N PHE A 61 -11.34 -6.21 10.01
CA PHE A 61 -12.76 -6.02 10.37
C PHE A 61 -13.26 -6.87 11.54
N ASP A 62 -12.66 -8.04 11.80
CA ASP A 62 -13.08 -8.93 12.89
C ASP A 62 -12.64 -8.43 14.28
N SER A 63 -11.53 -7.69 14.37
CA SER A 63 -10.92 -7.25 15.62
C SER A 63 -10.90 -5.73 15.78
N GLY A 64 -11.25 -4.98 14.73
CA GLY A 64 -11.13 -3.51 14.67
C GLY A 64 -9.69 -3.03 14.79
N THR A 65 -8.71 -3.89 14.46
CA THR A 65 -7.28 -3.58 14.58
C THR A 65 -6.74 -3.13 13.24
N VAL A 66 -6.00 -2.02 13.25
CA VAL A 66 -5.29 -1.50 12.08
C VAL A 66 -3.87 -2.04 12.08
N ASP A 67 -3.50 -2.70 10.98
CA ASP A 67 -2.13 -3.15 10.73
C ASP A 67 -1.45 -2.14 9.77
N PHE A 68 -0.41 -1.46 10.26
CA PHE A 68 0.30 -0.45 9.48
C PHE A 68 1.38 -1.11 8.61
N CYS A 69 1.33 -0.82 7.31
CA CYS A 69 2.31 -1.26 6.34
C CYS A 69 3.34 -0.14 6.14
N ASP A 70 4.62 -0.46 6.37
CA ASP A 70 5.77 0.42 6.11
C ASP A 70 5.73 1.74 6.92
N GLU A 71 5.93 1.64 8.24
CA GLU A 71 6.06 2.78 9.16
C GLU A 71 7.44 3.47 9.14
N SER A 72 8.37 2.98 8.31
CA SER A 72 9.78 3.39 8.26
C SER A 72 10.01 4.75 7.60
#